data_AF-A0A3M7E0T1-F1
#
_entry.id   AF-A0A3M7E0T1-F1
#
_cell.length_a   1.000
_cell.length_b   1.000
_cell.length_c   1.000
_cell.angle_alpha   90.00
_cell.angle_beta   90.00
_cell.angle_gamma   90.00
#
_symmetry.space_group_name_H-M   'P 1'
#
loop_
_entity.id
_entity.type
_entity.pdbx_description
1 polymer ?
#
loop_
_entity_poly.entity_id
_entity_poly.type
_entity_poly.pdbx_seq_one_letter_code
_entity_poly.pdbx_strand_id
1 'polypeptide(L)'
;MARSPSDATRFTATGPYASSSPSFGSNNPGQFSQIDFGSAPAGETPQQKIARLRAAAAAAKRGKESNFDSVVRVGRVWADRAHRFTAVGLIGLTVVSGAVATAGITDMLLHNRRRRNEWLAEQQVKGAKELAEAKMALSSGSATEDQILLINRERAADAAAEARKNQPGVFKRTTNWLFSGLSQEEQKGGRLGATAAANGPGSSMQHVKEEVHGQQHDRSTLELAEQKLESKRRQGERLEEVVNPSGGPLDRQAQQTLDAVYDTGKGWFSWLRR
;
A
#
# COMPACT_ATOMS: atom_id res chain seq x y z
N MET A 1 33.00 -76.25 -20.96
CA MET A 1 33.67 -75.88 -22.24
C MET A 1 34.16 -74.44 -22.09
N ALA A 2 35.49 -74.25 -22.02
CA ALA A 2 36.09 -72.94 -21.86
C ALA A 2 35.97 -72.15 -23.17
N ARG A 3 35.49 -70.90 -23.10
CA ARG A 3 35.33 -70.02 -24.27
C ARG A 3 36.70 -69.45 -24.63
N SER A 4 37.14 -69.70 -25.87
CA SER A 4 38.43 -69.23 -26.39
C SER A 4 38.43 -67.69 -26.54
N PRO A 5 39.52 -66.98 -26.17
CA PRO A 5 39.65 -65.52 -26.31
C PRO A 5 39.51 -64.99 -27.75
N SER A 6 39.59 -65.87 -28.75
CA SER A 6 39.41 -65.51 -30.17
C SER A 6 37.98 -65.09 -30.52
N ASP A 7 36.99 -65.36 -29.66
CA ASP A 7 35.57 -65.03 -29.91
C ASP A 7 35.20 -63.58 -29.53
N ALA A 8 36.06 -62.87 -28.79
CA ALA A 8 35.76 -61.56 -28.22
C ALA A 8 36.11 -60.35 -29.13
N THR A 9 36.71 -60.56 -30.31
CA THR A 9 37.16 -59.46 -31.20
C THR A 9 36.51 -59.46 -32.58
N ARG A 10 35.47 -60.28 -32.79
CA ARG A 10 34.61 -60.11 -33.97
C ARG A 10 33.55 -59.07 -33.68
N PHE A 11 33.79 -57.87 -34.19
CA PHE A 11 32.88 -56.72 -34.28
C PHE A 11 31.40 -57.12 -34.38
N THR A 12 30.73 -57.22 -33.23
CA THR A 12 29.27 -57.23 -33.16
C THR A 12 28.84 -55.78 -33.35
N ALA A 13 28.39 -55.43 -34.55
CA ALA A 13 27.80 -54.13 -34.81
C ALA A 13 26.60 -53.92 -33.87
N THR A 14 26.73 -53.07 -32.85
CA THR A 14 25.66 -52.72 -31.90
C THR A 14 24.77 -51.60 -32.43
N GLY A 15 24.52 -51.57 -33.74
CA GLY A 15 23.58 -50.64 -34.39
C GLY A 15 22.48 -51.43 -35.09
N PRO A 16 21.20 -51.01 -35.01
CA PRO A 16 20.10 -51.72 -35.68
C PRO A 16 20.31 -51.68 -37.19
N TYR A 17 20.57 -52.84 -37.80
CA TYR A 17 20.77 -53.00 -39.24
C TYR A 17 19.43 -53.03 -39.96
N ALA A 18 19.30 -52.26 -41.04
CA ALA A 18 18.07 -52.09 -41.82
C ALA A 18 17.57 -53.37 -42.56
N SER A 19 18.32 -54.48 -42.50
CA SER A 19 17.94 -55.77 -43.11
C SER A 19 17.43 -56.82 -42.12
N SER A 20 17.37 -56.53 -40.80
CA SER A 20 16.63 -57.40 -39.89
C SER A 20 15.14 -57.16 -40.06
N SER A 21 14.51 -57.95 -40.93
CA SER A 21 13.06 -58.13 -40.92
C SER A 21 12.65 -58.50 -39.49
N PRO A 22 11.73 -57.76 -38.83
CA PRO A 22 11.15 -58.24 -37.60
C PRO A 22 10.26 -59.42 -37.98
N SER A 23 10.84 -60.61 -38.01
CA SER A 23 10.05 -61.84 -37.97
C SER A 23 9.33 -61.81 -36.63
N PHE A 24 8.09 -61.30 -36.64
CA PHE A 24 7.11 -61.49 -35.60
C PHE A 24 6.80 -62.99 -35.55
N GLY A 25 7.70 -63.73 -34.90
CA GLY A 25 7.49 -65.09 -34.48
C GLY A 25 6.37 -65.07 -33.45
N SER A 26 5.18 -65.42 -33.92
CA SER A 26 4.05 -65.86 -33.11
C SER A 26 4.57 -66.81 -32.02
N ASN A 27 4.59 -66.35 -30.76
CA ASN A 27 4.49 -67.20 -29.56
C ASN A 27 4.39 -66.39 -28.25
N ASN A 28 3.76 -65.21 -28.26
CA ASN A 28 3.38 -64.56 -27.01
C ASN A 28 2.06 -63.79 -27.18
N PRO A 29 0.93 -64.21 -26.57
CA PRO A 29 -0.35 -63.52 -26.66
C PRO A 29 -0.40 -62.34 -25.67
N GLY A 30 0.63 -61.49 -25.71
CA GLY A 30 0.74 -60.27 -24.93
C GLY A 30 0.44 -59.07 -25.82
N GLN A 31 -0.85 -58.83 -26.06
CA GLN A 31 -1.49 -57.58 -26.52
C GLN A 31 -0.55 -56.45 -27.00
N PHE A 32 0.11 -56.64 -28.14
CA PHE A 32 0.65 -55.53 -28.91
C PHE A 32 -0.52 -54.83 -29.59
N SER A 33 -0.76 -53.56 -29.24
CA SER A 33 -1.80 -52.73 -29.84
C SER A 33 -1.49 -52.50 -31.32
N GLN A 34 -1.99 -53.39 -32.17
CA GLN A 34 -1.95 -53.22 -33.61
C GLN A 34 -2.65 -51.90 -33.95
N ILE A 35 -1.89 -50.97 -34.53
CA ILE A 35 -2.43 -49.70 -35.01
C ILE A 35 -3.39 -50.03 -36.15
N ASP A 36 -4.68 -49.80 -35.94
CA ASP A 36 -5.69 -49.98 -36.99
C ASP A 36 -5.57 -48.81 -37.96
N PHE A 37 -5.01 -49.09 -39.13
CA PHE A 37 -4.85 -48.09 -40.19
C PHE A 37 -6.10 -47.96 -41.06
N GLY A 38 -7.15 -48.76 -40.84
CA GLY A 38 -8.35 -48.79 -41.68
C GLY A 38 -8.07 -49.28 -43.12
N SER A 39 -9.14 -49.56 -43.88
CA SER A 39 -9.02 -49.92 -45.29
C SER A 39 -8.57 -48.72 -46.14
N ALA A 40 -7.59 -48.93 -47.02
CA ALA A 40 -7.04 -47.86 -47.86
C ALA A 40 -8.03 -47.51 -49.00
N PRO A 41 -8.37 -46.22 -49.20
CA PRO A 41 -9.19 -45.80 -50.34
C PRO A 41 -8.45 -46.05 -51.66
N ALA A 42 -9.16 -46.52 -52.69
CA ALA A 42 -8.59 -46.71 -54.02
C ALA A 42 -8.29 -45.35 -54.68
N GLY A 43 -7.02 -45.11 -55.04
CA GLY A 43 -6.58 -43.90 -55.76
C GLY A 43 -6.01 -42.75 -54.91
N GLU A 44 -5.64 -42.97 -53.64
CA GLU A 44 -5.03 -41.92 -52.80
C GLU A 44 -3.67 -41.43 -53.33
N THR A 45 -3.41 -40.12 -53.27
CA THR A 45 -2.08 -39.58 -53.60
C THR A 45 -1.05 -39.97 -52.53
N PRO A 46 0.26 -40.07 -52.86
CA PRO A 46 1.28 -40.43 -51.88
C PRO A 46 1.33 -39.50 -50.66
N GLN A 47 1.08 -38.20 -50.85
CA GLN A 47 1.03 -37.23 -49.76
C GLN A 47 -0.18 -37.44 -48.85
N GLN A 48 -1.34 -37.73 -49.44
CA GLN A 48 -2.57 -38.00 -48.70
C GLN A 48 -2.47 -39.29 -47.87
N LYS A 49 -1.78 -40.31 -48.41
CA LYS A 49 -1.45 -41.54 -47.66
C LYS A 49 -0.63 -41.24 -46.41
N ILE A 50 0.42 -40.44 -46.52
CA ILE A 50 1.27 -40.08 -45.37
C ILE A 50 0.46 -39.30 -44.33
N ALA A 51 -0.36 -38.35 -44.77
CA ALA A 51 -1.22 -37.59 -43.86
C ALA A 51 -2.20 -38.49 -43.11
N ARG A 52 -2.83 -39.45 -43.80
CA ARG A 52 -3.72 -40.45 -43.20
C ARG A 52 -2.99 -41.34 -42.21
N LEU A 53 -1.85 -41.90 -42.59
CA LEU A 53 -1.07 -42.77 -41.71
C LEU A 53 -0.56 -42.00 -40.47
N ARG A 54 -0.19 -40.72 -40.63
CA ARG A 54 0.18 -39.85 -39.51
C ARG A 54 -1.01 -39.56 -38.62
N ALA A 55 -2.19 -39.32 -39.19
CA ALA A 55 -3.43 -39.12 -38.44
C ALA A 55 -3.86 -40.39 -37.69
N ALA A 56 -3.79 -41.56 -38.33
CA ALA A 56 -4.08 -42.86 -37.73
C ALA A 56 -3.07 -43.20 -36.62
N ALA A 57 -1.78 -42.94 -36.83
CA ALA A 57 -0.76 -43.09 -35.80
C ALA A 57 -0.99 -42.11 -34.63
N ALA A 58 -1.37 -40.86 -34.90
CA ALA A 58 -1.71 -39.88 -33.87
C ALA A 58 -3.00 -40.25 -33.11
N ALA A 59 -3.97 -40.87 -33.78
CA ALA A 59 -5.18 -41.40 -33.15
C ALA A 59 -4.88 -42.61 -32.28
N ALA A 60 -4.06 -43.56 -32.76
CA ALA A 60 -3.64 -44.72 -31.98
C ALA A 60 -2.79 -44.34 -30.76
N LYS A 61 -1.97 -43.28 -30.86
CA LYS A 61 -1.23 -42.72 -29.72
C LYS A 61 -2.14 -42.15 -28.61
N ARG A 62 -3.37 -41.74 -28.94
CA ARG A 62 -4.33 -41.25 -27.92
C ARG A 62 -4.98 -42.39 -27.12
N GLY A 63 -4.81 -43.65 -27.54
CA GLY A 63 -5.47 -44.80 -26.92
C GLY A 63 -7.00 -44.77 -27.14
N LYS A 64 -7.66 -45.91 -26.96
CA LYS A 64 -9.13 -45.96 -26.91
C LYS A 64 -9.57 -45.45 -25.54
N GLU A 65 -9.77 -44.14 -25.41
CA GLU A 65 -10.31 -43.56 -24.18
C GLU A 65 -11.76 -44.03 -23.98
N SER A 66 -12.10 -44.42 -22.73
CA SER A 66 -13.49 -44.69 -22.37
C SER A 66 -14.28 -43.38 -22.45
N ASN A 67 -15.53 -43.42 -22.90
CA ASN A 67 -16.40 -42.23 -22.96
C ASN A 67 -16.45 -41.49 -21.61
N PHE A 68 -16.37 -42.24 -20.51
CA PHE A 68 -16.29 -41.69 -19.16
C PHE A 68 -15.01 -40.86 -18.93
N ASP A 69 -13.86 -41.37 -19.35
CA ASP A 69 -12.58 -40.68 -19.22
C ASP A 69 -12.53 -39.39 -20.06
N SER A 70 -13.13 -39.42 -21.26
CA SER A 70 -13.25 -38.24 -22.12
C SER A 70 -14.09 -37.13 -21.45
N VAL A 71 -15.23 -37.51 -20.84
CA VAL A 71 -16.10 -36.56 -20.10
C VAL A 71 -15.38 -35.98 -18.88
N VAL A 72 -14.66 -36.81 -18.12
CA VAL A 72 -13.89 -36.35 -16.95
C VAL A 72 -12.80 -35.35 -17.36
N ARG A 73 -12.10 -35.60 -18.47
CA ARG A 73 -11.10 -34.66 -19.00
C ARG A 73 -11.71 -33.31 -19.37
N VAL A 74 -12.83 -33.30 -20.10
CA VAL A 74 -13.54 -32.07 -20.48
C VAL A 74 -14.09 -31.36 -19.23
N GLY A 75 -14.61 -32.12 -18.27
CA GLY A 75 -15.12 -31.62 -17.00
C GLY A 75 -14.06 -30.88 -16.18
N ARG A 76 -12.84 -31.42 -16.10
CA ARG A 76 -11.71 -30.73 -15.41
C ARG A 76 -11.38 -29.39 -16.05
N VAL A 77 -11.27 -29.35 -17.37
CA VAL A 77 -10.97 -28.10 -18.09
C VAL A 77 -12.08 -27.06 -17.90
N TRP A 78 -13.34 -27.49 -17.87
CA TRP A 78 -14.48 -26.61 -17.60
C TRP A 78 -14.52 -26.14 -16.16
N ALA A 79 -14.23 -26.99 -15.18
CA ALA A 79 -14.14 -26.62 -13.78
C ALA A 79 -13.04 -25.57 -13.55
N ASP A 80 -11.86 -25.78 -14.14
CA ASP A 80 -10.75 -24.82 -14.06
C ASP A 80 -11.11 -23.48 -14.71
N ARG A 81 -11.81 -23.51 -15.85
CA ARG A 81 -12.33 -22.30 -16.50
C ARG A 81 -13.38 -21.58 -15.68
N ALA A 82 -14.32 -22.31 -15.08
CA ALA A 82 -15.35 -21.75 -14.23
C ALA A 82 -14.74 -21.09 -12.98
N HIS A 83 -13.78 -21.76 -12.33
CA HIS A 83 -13.07 -21.20 -11.19
C HIS A 83 -12.28 -19.94 -11.56
N ARG A 84 -11.60 -19.92 -12.71
CA ARG A 84 -10.90 -18.71 -13.17
C ARG A 84 -11.86 -17.58 -13.49
N PHE A 85 -13.00 -17.87 -14.11
CA PHE A 85 -14.01 -16.87 -14.41
C PHE A 85 -14.62 -16.27 -13.13
N THR A 86 -14.96 -17.10 -12.15
CA THR A 86 -15.50 -16.62 -10.87
C THR A 86 -14.45 -15.83 -10.09
N ALA A 87 -13.20 -16.29 -10.04
CA ALA A 87 -12.13 -15.55 -9.37
C ALA A 87 -11.89 -14.18 -9.99
N VAL A 88 -11.76 -14.10 -11.32
CA VAL A 88 -11.61 -12.82 -12.04
C VAL A 88 -12.87 -11.95 -11.88
N GLY A 89 -14.06 -12.54 -11.90
CA GLY A 89 -15.32 -11.85 -11.65
C GLY A 89 -15.39 -11.22 -10.27
N LEU A 90 -14.98 -11.96 -9.22
CA LEU A 90 -14.93 -11.44 -7.85
C LEU A 90 -13.92 -10.31 -7.71
N ILE A 91 -12.74 -10.44 -8.33
CA ILE A 91 -11.73 -9.36 -8.35
C ILE A 91 -12.28 -8.13 -9.07
N GLY A 92 -12.97 -8.30 -10.21
CA GLY A 92 -13.61 -7.19 -10.91
C GLY A 92 -14.68 -6.51 -10.04
N LEU A 93 -15.51 -7.31 -9.37
CA LEU A 93 -16.57 -6.80 -8.51
C LEU A 93 -16.03 -6.02 -7.30
N THR A 94 -14.93 -6.46 -6.69
CA THR A 94 -14.32 -5.72 -5.57
C THR A 94 -13.73 -4.39 -6.01
N VAL A 95 -13.12 -4.33 -7.21
CA VAL A 95 -12.60 -3.07 -7.77
C VAL A 95 -13.74 -2.09 -8.06
N VAL A 96 -14.82 -2.54 -8.70
CA VAL A 96 -15.99 -1.69 -8.98
C VAL A 96 -16.63 -1.21 -7.69
N SER A 97 -16.81 -2.10 -6.71
CA SER A 97 -17.35 -1.75 -5.38
C SER A 97 -16.48 -0.70 -4.68
N GLY A 98 -15.15 -0.88 -4.70
CA GLY A 98 -14.20 0.09 -4.13
C GLY A 98 -14.26 1.46 -4.81
N ALA A 99 -14.39 1.49 -6.14
CA ALA A 99 -14.55 2.74 -6.88
C ALA A 99 -15.85 3.47 -6.51
N VAL A 100 -16.97 2.75 -6.42
CA VAL A 100 -18.27 3.30 -6.02
C VAL A 100 -18.23 3.82 -4.58
N ALA A 101 -17.62 3.08 -3.65
CA ALA A 101 -17.47 3.50 -2.26
C ALA A 101 -16.64 4.79 -2.17
N THR A 102 -15.53 4.88 -2.88
CA THR A 102 -14.66 6.06 -2.89
C THR A 102 -15.38 7.28 -3.49
N ALA A 103 -16.15 7.07 -4.56
CA ALA A 103 -16.99 8.11 -5.15
C ALA A 103 -18.04 8.62 -4.15
N GLY A 104 -18.73 7.72 -3.44
CA GLY A 104 -19.73 8.07 -2.42
C GLY A 104 -19.13 8.86 -1.24
N ILE A 105 -17.98 8.43 -0.72
CA ILE A 105 -17.28 9.15 0.35
C ILE A 105 -16.88 10.55 -0.12
N THR A 106 -16.34 10.65 -1.34
CA THR A 106 -15.90 11.93 -1.89
C THR A 106 -17.08 12.89 -2.10
N ASP A 107 -18.20 12.39 -2.60
CA ASP A 107 -19.42 13.19 -2.81
C ASP A 107 -19.97 13.72 -1.48
N MET A 108 -20.08 12.87 -0.46
CA MET A 108 -20.51 13.29 0.88
C MET A 108 -19.58 14.33 1.50
N LEU A 109 -18.26 14.17 1.34
CA LEU A 109 -17.28 15.15 1.82
C LEU A 109 -17.42 16.51 1.14
N LEU A 110 -17.62 16.52 -0.19
CA LEU A 110 -17.83 17.75 -0.94
C LEU A 110 -19.12 18.45 -0.52
N HIS A 111 -20.21 17.69 -0.38
CA HIS A 111 -21.48 18.22 0.07
C HIS A 111 -21.39 18.81 1.49
N ASN A 112 -20.78 18.08 2.42
CA ASN A 112 -20.58 18.55 3.80
C ASN A 112 -19.66 19.77 3.87
N ARG A 113 -18.64 19.85 3.01
CA ARG A 113 -17.81 21.07 2.89
C ARG A 113 -18.63 22.26 2.43
N ARG A 114 -19.48 22.11 1.42
CA ARG A 114 -20.33 23.21 0.92
C ARG A 114 -21.28 23.70 1.99
N ARG A 115 -22.01 22.78 2.63
CA ARG A 115 -22.95 23.11 3.72
C ARG A 115 -22.25 23.79 4.91
N ARG A 116 -21.06 23.30 5.28
CA ARG A 116 -20.26 23.93 6.34
C ARG A 116 -19.79 25.32 5.94
N ASN A 117 -19.42 25.54 4.68
CA ASN A 117 -19.00 26.85 4.19
C ASN A 117 -20.15 27.86 4.19
N GLU A 118 -21.35 27.45 3.78
CA GLU A 118 -22.57 28.27 3.84
C GLU A 118 -22.88 28.66 5.29
N TRP A 119 -22.86 27.69 6.20
CA TRP A 119 -23.05 27.95 7.63
C TRP A 119 -21.97 28.90 8.20
N LEU A 120 -20.70 28.72 7.82
CA LEU A 120 -19.62 29.62 8.24
C LEU A 120 -19.81 31.03 7.68
N ALA A 121 -20.26 31.16 6.43
CA ALA A 121 -20.55 32.46 5.83
C ALA A 121 -21.70 33.16 6.57
N GLU A 122 -22.77 32.45 6.90
CA GLU A 122 -23.87 33.00 7.72
C GLU A 122 -23.41 33.43 9.10
N GLN A 123 -22.57 32.63 9.78
CA GLN A 123 -22.03 32.99 11.09
C GLN A 123 -21.09 34.19 11.03
N GLN A 124 -20.28 34.32 9.98
CA GLN A 124 -19.45 35.50 9.76
C GLN A 124 -20.30 36.76 9.55
N VAL A 125 -21.39 36.65 8.78
CA VAL A 125 -22.32 37.78 8.59
C VAL A 125 -23.02 38.17 9.89
N LYS A 126 -23.45 37.20 10.70
CA LYS A 126 -24.05 37.47 12.02
C LYS A 126 -23.04 38.13 12.97
N GLY A 127 -21.85 37.55 13.10
CA GLY A 127 -20.78 38.10 13.93
C GLY A 127 -20.33 39.50 13.47
N ALA A 128 -20.27 39.75 12.16
CA ALA A 128 -19.95 41.08 11.63
C ALA A 128 -21.01 42.13 11.98
N LYS A 129 -22.30 41.75 11.97
CA LYS A 129 -23.40 42.64 12.41
C LYS A 129 -23.30 42.94 13.90
N GLU A 130 -23.07 41.94 14.74
CA GLU A 130 -22.90 42.11 16.18
C GLU A 130 -21.68 42.99 16.51
N LEU A 131 -20.57 42.82 15.79
CA LEU A 131 -19.39 43.67 15.93
C LEU A 131 -19.65 45.12 15.50
N ALA A 132 -20.40 45.32 14.40
CA ALA A 132 -20.77 46.67 13.96
C ALA A 132 -21.66 47.36 14.99
N GLU A 133 -22.65 46.65 15.55
CA GLU A 133 -23.52 47.15 16.61
C GLU A 133 -22.73 47.49 17.87
N ALA A 134 -21.83 46.60 18.32
CA ALA A 134 -20.95 46.86 19.46
C ALA A 134 -20.06 48.09 19.24
N LYS A 135 -19.51 48.27 18.02
CA LYS A 135 -18.70 49.44 17.66
C LYS A 135 -19.53 50.73 17.66
N MET A 136 -20.77 50.68 17.17
CA MET A 136 -21.70 51.82 17.24
C MET A 136 -22.04 52.17 18.68
N ALA A 137 -22.40 51.20 19.51
CA ALA A 137 -22.71 51.40 20.93
C ALA A 137 -21.51 51.93 21.74
N LEU A 138 -20.30 51.50 21.38
CA LEU A 138 -19.06 52.02 21.98
C LEU A 138 -18.85 53.49 21.61
N SER A 139 -19.07 53.85 20.35
CA SER A 139 -18.96 55.24 19.89
C SER A 139 -20.01 56.17 20.49
N SER A 140 -21.21 55.66 20.79
CA SER A 140 -22.27 56.40 21.48
C SER A 140 -22.11 56.43 23.00
N GLY A 141 -21.10 55.76 23.56
CA GLY A 141 -20.83 55.71 25.00
C GLY A 141 -21.82 54.86 25.80
N SER A 142 -22.67 54.06 25.15
CA SER A 142 -23.70 53.21 25.76
C SER A 142 -23.39 51.71 25.62
N ALA A 143 -22.12 51.36 25.41
CA ALA A 143 -21.71 49.97 25.21
C ALA A 143 -21.84 49.14 26.49
N THR A 144 -22.43 47.96 26.33
CA THR A 144 -22.48 46.93 27.38
C THR A 144 -21.08 46.32 27.58
N GLU A 145 -20.79 45.84 28.79
CA GLU A 145 -19.51 45.16 29.11
C GLU A 145 -19.21 43.99 28.15
N ASP A 146 -20.23 43.20 27.80
CA ASP A 146 -20.12 42.10 26.83
C ASP A 146 -19.71 42.59 25.43
N GLN A 147 -20.21 43.74 24.99
CA GLN A 147 -19.87 44.33 23.68
C GLN A 147 -18.42 44.84 23.66
N ILE A 148 -17.95 45.42 24.78
CA ILE A 148 -16.56 45.84 24.94
C ILE A 148 -15.63 44.62 24.92
N LEU A 149 -16.02 43.55 25.61
CA LEU A 149 -15.26 42.30 25.64
C LEU A 149 -15.18 41.65 24.25
N LEU A 150 -16.28 41.66 23.49
CA LEU A 150 -16.34 41.17 22.11
C LEU A 150 -15.33 41.90 21.22
N ILE A 151 -15.27 43.24 21.30
CA ILE A 151 -14.32 44.07 20.53
C ILE A 151 -12.87 43.77 20.94
N ASN A 152 -12.60 43.61 22.24
CA ASN A 152 -11.27 43.28 22.72
C ASN A 152 -10.81 41.89 22.25
N ARG A 153 -11.73 40.91 22.21
CA ARG A 153 -11.46 39.57 21.65
C ARG A 153 -11.17 39.62 20.16
N GLU A 154 -11.91 40.42 19.38
CA GLU A 154 -11.63 40.64 17.95
C GLU A 154 -10.23 41.22 17.77
N ARG A 155 -9.90 42.32 18.47
CA ARG A 155 -8.59 42.97 18.37
C ARG A 155 -7.44 42.03 18.76
N ALA A 156 -7.62 41.22 19.80
CA ALA A 156 -6.63 40.21 20.20
C ALA A 156 -6.51 39.09 19.14
N ALA A 157 -7.61 38.67 18.54
CA ALA A 157 -7.63 37.68 17.47
C ALA A 157 -6.94 38.19 16.20
N ASP A 158 -7.14 39.46 15.83
CA ASP A 158 -6.48 40.10 14.69
C ASP A 158 -4.97 40.23 14.90
N ALA A 159 -4.55 40.71 16.07
CA ALA A 159 -3.13 40.76 16.43
C ALA A 159 -2.48 39.36 16.40
N ALA A 160 -3.19 38.33 16.86
CA ALA A 160 -2.74 36.95 16.77
C ALA A 160 -2.71 36.42 15.32
N ALA A 161 -3.65 36.83 14.46
CA ALA A 161 -3.67 36.47 13.04
C ALA A 161 -2.53 37.11 12.27
N GLU A 162 -2.19 38.38 12.56
CA GLU A 162 -1.01 39.05 12.03
C GLU A 162 0.28 38.36 12.48
N ALA A 163 0.38 38.02 13.76
CA ALA A 163 1.51 37.24 14.28
C ALA A 163 1.62 35.87 13.57
N ARG A 164 0.50 35.20 13.26
CA ARG A 164 0.47 33.93 12.52
C ARG A 164 0.89 34.08 11.05
N LYS A 165 0.50 35.17 10.39
CA LYS A 165 0.94 35.48 9.01
C LYS A 165 2.46 35.73 8.95
N ASN A 166 3.01 36.31 10.01
CA ASN A 166 4.45 36.54 10.15
C ASN A 166 5.24 35.28 10.56
N GLN A 167 4.56 34.19 10.97
CA GLN A 167 5.21 32.93 11.31
C GLN A 167 5.41 32.04 10.06
N PRO A 168 6.53 31.31 9.95
CA PRO A 168 6.70 30.33 8.89
C PRO A 168 5.60 29.27 8.96
N GLY A 169 5.02 28.93 7.80
CA GLY A 169 3.96 27.93 7.67
C GLY A 169 4.37 26.59 8.29
N VAL A 170 3.39 25.79 8.73
CA VAL A 170 3.61 24.52 9.44
C VAL A 170 4.59 23.61 8.68
N PHE A 171 4.46 23.56 7.34
CA PHE A 171 5.39 22.83 6.47
C PHE A 171 6.83 23.35 6.54
N LYS A 172 7.03 24.68 6.51
CA LYS A 172 8.37 25.29 6.68
C LYS A 172 8.94 25.03 8.07
N ARG A 173 8.11 24.94 9.10
CA ARG A 173 8.53 24.59 10.46
C ARG A 173 8.96 23.13 10.57
N THR A 174 8.23 22.20 9.96
CA THR A 174 8.60 20.78 9.98
C THR A 174 9.82 20.51 9.09
N THR A 175 9.94 21.17 7.93
CA THR A 175 11.16 21.06 7.11
C THR A 175 12.35 21.71 7.82
N ASN A 176 12.21 22.90 8.41
CA ASN A 176 13.30 23.50 9.17
C ASN A 176 13.68 22.63 10.38
N TRP A 177 12.74 21.99 11.07
CA TRP A 177 13.05 21.05 12.15
C TRP A 177 13.83 19.82 11.64
N LEU A 178 13.42 19.23 10.52
CA LEU A 178 14.10 18.07 9.92
C LEU A 178 15.48 18.40 9.33
N PHE A 179 15.64 19.60 8.74
CA PHE A 179 16.86 20.01 8.05
C PHE A 179 17.78 20.90 8.90
N SER A 180 17.34 21.37 10.07
CA SER A 180 18.17 22.13 11.01
C SER A 180 19.35 21.32 11.55
N GLY A 181 19.26 19.98 11.57
CA GLY A 181 20.38 19.12 11.95
C GLY A 181 21.49 19.12 10.91
N LEU A 182 21.14 19.10 9.62
CA LEU A 182 22.09 19.07 8.51
C LEU A 182 22.78 20.43 8.29
N SER A 183 22.04 21.54 8.43
CA SER A 183 22.62 22.87 8.26
C SER A 183 23.56 23.27 9.39
N GLN A 184 23.30 22.85 10.63
CA GLN A 184 24.25 23.05 11.73
C GLN A 184 25.53 22.23 11.56
N GLU A 185 25.45 21.04 10.95
CA GLU A 185 26.62 20.18 10.73
C GLU A 185 27.50 20.66 9.57
N GLU A 186 26.91 21.24 8.51
CA GLU A 186 27.67 21.89 7.43
C GLU A 186 28.33 23.21 7.90
N GLN A 187 27.69 23.96 8.80
CA GLN A 187 28.29 25.17 9.39
C GLN A 187 29.40 24.85 10.40
N LYS A 188 29.35 23.67 11.03
CA LYS A 188 30.40 23.16 11.93
C LYS A 188 31.53 22.43 11.17
N GLY A 189 31.22 21.82 10.02
CA GLY A 189 32.17 21.18 9.10
C GLY A 189 32.86 22.14 8.11
N GLY A 190 32.26 23.30 7.82
CA GLY A 190 32.81 24.33 6.92
C GLY A 190 34.04 25.07 7.47
N ARG A 191 34.39 24.87 8.76
CA ARG A 191 35.60 25.44 9.37
C ARG A 191 36.89 24.67 9.02
N LEU A 192 36.80 23.49 8.43
CA LEU A 192 37.96 22.72 7.97
C LEU A 192 38.32 22.98 6.49
N GLY A 193 37.44 23.62 5.73
CA GLY A 193 37.69 24.02 4.32
C GLY A 193 38.11 25.49 4.15
N ALA A 194 37.89 26.34 5.16
CA ALA A 194 38.16 27.78 5.07
C ALA A 194 39.65 28.17 5.22
N THR A 195 40.56 27.21 5.45
CA THR A 195 42.02 27.46 5.48
C THR A 195 42.71 27.15 4.15
N ALA A 196 42.00 26.60 3.16
CA ALA A 196 42.53 26.30 1.83
C ALA A 196 42.18 27.36 0.75
N ALA A 197 41.42 28.39 1.12
CA ALA A 197 41.07 29.51 0.23
C ALA A 197 41.68 30.83 0.74
N ALA A 198 42.98 30.82 1.04
CA ALA A 198 43.77 32.03 1.25
C ALA A 198 44.62 32.28 -0.02
N ASN A 199 44.12 33.12 -0.93
CA ASN A 199 44.92 34.02 -1.79
C ASN A 199 44.01 34.86 -2.72
N GLY A 200 43.80 36.14 -2.37
CA GLY A 200 43.27 37.17 -3.27
C GLY A 200 42.53 38.29 -2.52
N PRO A 201 42.77 39.60 -2.81
CA PRO A 201 43.00 40.60 -1.76
C PRO A 201 41.92 41.67 -1.62
N GLY A 202 41.83 42.28 -0.42
CA GLY A 202 41.44 43.69 -0.26
C GLY A 202 40.43 44.00 0.85
N SER A 203 40.79 44.98 1.70
CA SER A 203 39.92 45.86 2.51
C SER A 203 39.28 45.22 3.78
N SER A 204 39.82 45.36 5.00
CA SER A 204 39.98 46.52 5.91
C SER A 204 38.84 46.71 6.94
N MET A 205 39.25 46.98 8.19
CA MET A 205 38.51 47.40 9.41
C MET A 205 38.02 46.27 10.36
N GLN A 206 38.70 45.97 11.48
CA GLN A 206 38.92 46.75 12.74
C GLN A 206 37.63 46.78 13.61
N HIS A 207 37.45 45.79 14.51
CA HIS A 207 37.83 45.79 15.94
C HIS A 207 36.84 46.56 16.85
N VAL A 208 35.98 45.86 17.59
CA VAL A 208 35.64 46.18 19.00
C VAL A 208 35.29 44.88 19.75
N LYS A 209 35.88 44.79 20.94
CA LYS A 209 35.85 43.71 21.93
C LYS A 209 34.98 44.20 23.07
N GLU A 210 34.02 43.40 23.56
CA GLU A 210 33.49 43.58 24.91
C GLU A 210 33.00 42.25 25.48
N GLU A 211 33.63 41.84 26.59
CA GLU A 211 33.29 40.68 27.41
C GLU A 211 32.18 41.08 28.40
N VAL A 212 31.16 40.23 28.61
CA VAL A 212 30.36 40.25 29.84
C VAL A 212 30.04 38.83 30.30
N HIS A 213 30.49 38.54 31.53
CA HIS A 213 30.18 37.38 32.38
C HIS A 213 28.67 37.12 32.51
N GLY A 214 28.26 35.85 32.51
CA GLY A 214 26.90 35.49 32.94
C GLY A 214 26.37 34.09 32.59
N GLN A 215 27.21 33.12 32.18
CA GLN A 215 26.77 31.75 31.91
C GLN A 215 26.62 30.91 33.19
N GLN A 216 25.57 31.10 34.00
CA GLN A 216 25.20 30.08 35.01
C GLN A 216 23.68 29.88 35.23
N HIS A 217 22.79 30.75 34.73
CA HIS A 217 21.35 30.62 34.98
C HIS A 217 20.52 29.93 33.86
N ASP A 218 21.09 29.71 32.68
CA ASP A 218 20.34 29.11 31.55
C ASP A 218 20.31 27.58 31.58
N ARG A 219 21.20 26.93 32.35
CA ARG A 219 21.18 25.47 32.48
C ARG A 219 20.06 24.97 33.39
N SER A 220 19.75 25.68 34.47
CA SER A 220 18.73 25.22 35.42
C SER A 220 17.30 25.34 34.86
N THR A 221 17.03 26.34 34.00
CA THR A 221 15.72 26.51 33.37
C THR A 221 15.46 25.48 32.29
N LEU A 222 16.50 25.09 31.53
CA LEU A 222 16.44 24.00 30.57
C LEU A 222 16.27 22.64 31.26
N GLU A 223 16.98 22.39 32.36
CA GLU A 223 16.89 21.15 33.13
C GLU A 223 15.51 21.01 33.81
N LEU A 224 14.91 22.12 34.25
CA LEU A 224 13.55 22.16 34.79
C LEU A 224 12.48 21.97 33.69
N ALA A 225 12.75 22.44 32.47
CA ALA A 225 11.92 22.19 31.30
C ALA A 225 12.00 20.73 30.84
N GLU A 226 13.19 20.12 30.86
CA GLU A 226 13.40 18.71 30.55
C GLU A 226 12.76 17.80 31.61
N GLN A 227 12.90 18.10 32.91
CA GLN A 227 12.18 17.36 33.97
C GLN A 227 10.66 17.50 33.86
N LYS A 228 10.13 18.66 33.46
CA LYS A 228 8.70 18.84 33.17
C LYS A 228 8.25 18.07 31.92
N LEU A 229 9.11 17.93 30.92
CA LEU A 229 8.83 17.18 29.70
C LEU A 229 8.90 15.66 29.96
N GLU A 230 9.88 15.19 30.72
CA GLU A 230 10.04 13.78 31.09
C GLU A 230 8.98 13.31 32.08
N SER A 231 8.55 14.15 33.01
CA SER A 231 7.40 13.84 33.89
C SER A 231 6.10 13.72 33.10
N LYS A 232 5.88 14.55 32.08
CA LYS A 232 4.74 14.39 31.14
C LYS A 232 4.88 13.16 30.24
N ARG A 233 6.10 12.81 29.83
CA ARG A 233 6.36 11.59 29.04
C ARG A 233 6.11 10.32 29.84
N ARG A 234 6.49 10.29 31.13
CA ARG A 234 6.21 9.17 32.06
C ARG A 234 4.75 9.08 32.49
N GLN A 235 3.99 10.17 32.43
CA GLN A 235 2.53 10.13 32.61
C GLN A 235 1.79 9.48 31.43
N GLY A 236 2.38 9.48 30.23
CA GLY A 236 1.82 8.79 29.05
C GLY A 236 2.08 7.29 28.97
N GLU A 237 2.99 6.73 29.78
CA GLU A 237 3.33 5.30 29.80
C GLU A 237 2.66 4.51 30.94
N ARG A 238 2.09 5.20 31.95
CA ARG A 238 1.26 4.55 32.96
C ARG A 238 -0.17 4.48 32.45
N LEU A 239 -0.48 3.36 31.80
CA LEU A 239 -1.77 2.67 31.86
C LEU A 239 -2.93 3.55 32.33
N GLU A 240 -3.65 4.14 31.39
CA GLU A 240 -5.07 4.43 31.59
C GLU A 240 -5.78 3.08 31.64
N GLU A 241 -5.69 2.46 32.80
CA GLU A 241 -6.54 1.38 33.26
C GLU A 241 -7.98 1.88 33.23
N VAL A 242 -8.75 1.35 32.27
CA VAL A 242 -10.21 1.20 32.25
C VAL A 242 -10.94 2.14 33.23
N VAL A 243 -11.09 3.40 32.84
CA VAL A 243 -12.20 4.23 33.32
C VAL A 243 -13.09 4.42 32.11
N ASN A 244 -14.29 3.85 32.17
CA ASN A 244 -15.38 4.16 31.25
C ASN A 244 -15.96 5.52 31.66
N PRO A 245 -15.66 6.66 31.01
CA PRO A 245 -16.55 7.80 31.08
C PRO A 245 -17.78 7.44 30.25
N SER A 246 -18.93 7.33 30.91
CA SER A 246 -20.22 7.23 30.23
C SER A 246 -20.43 8.50 29.39
N GLY A 247 -20.04 8.45 28.12
CA GLY A 247 -20.21 9.54 27.17
C GLY A 247 -21.69 9.77 26.81
N GLY A 248 -21.91 10.86 26.06
CA GLY A 248 -23.23 11.26 25.59
C GLY A 248 -23.85 10.24 24.62
N PRO A 249 -25.09 10.45 24.16
CA PRO A 249 -25.79 9.49 23.31
C PRO A 249 -25.04 9.19 22.00
N LEU A 250 -24.27 10.14 21.45
CA LEU A 250 -23.40 9.90 20.29
C LEU A 250 -22.20 9.00 20.61
N ASP A 251 -21.60 9.14 21.79
CA ASP A 251 -20.44 8.34 22.19
C ASP A 251 -20.84 6.88 22.41
N ARG A 252 -22.07 6.65 22.90
CA ARG A 252 -22.65 5.30 23.01
C ARG A 252 -22.90 4.66 21.66
N GLN A 253 -23.35 5.42 20.66
CA GLN A 253 -23.52 4.91 19.29
C GLN A 253 -22.16 4.64 18.63
N ALA A 254 -21.17 5.50 18.86
CA ALA A 254 -19.81 5.27 18.41
C ALA A 254 -19.22 3.98 19.04
N GLN A 255 -19.42 3.78 20.34
CA GLN A 255 -18.99 2.55 21.02
C GLN A 255 -19.71 1.31 20.48
N GLN A 256 -21.02 1.37 20.27
CA GLN A 256 -21.79 0.25 19.68
C GLN A 256 -21.33 -0.10 18.26
N THR A 257 -20.98 0.90 17.45
CA THR A 257 -20.45 0.65 16.10
C THR A 257 -19.03 0.08 16.13
N LEU A 258 -18.19 0.53 17.06
CA LEU A 258 -16.84 -0.02 17.26
C LEU A 258 -16.88 -1.47 17.76
N ASP A 259 -17.75 -1.78 18.72
CA ASP A 259 -17.95 -3.14 19.24
C ASP A 259 -18.48 -4.07 18.14
N ALA A 260 -19.45 -3.62 17.33
CA ALA A 260 -19.98 -4.40 16.21
C ALA A 260 -18.91 -4.71 15.13
N VAL A 261 -18.02 -3.77 14.85
CA VAL A 261 -16.90 -3.96 13.91
C VAL A 261 -15.88 -4.95 14.51
N TYR A 262 -15.58 -4.84 15.80
CA TYR A 262 -14.64 -5.71 16.49
C TYR A 262 -15.12 -7.16 16.55
N ASP A 263 -16.42 -7.39 16.83
CA ASP A 263 -17.00 -8.73 16.86
C ASP A 263 -17.14 -9.36 15.47
N THR A 264 -17.42 -8.56 14.43
CA THR A 264 -17.41 -9.02 13.04
C THR A 264 -16.00 -9.49 12.61
N GLY A 265 -14.95 -8.78 13.06
CA GLY A 265 -13.57 -9.15 12.82
C GLY A 265 -13.15 -10.47 13.48
N LYS A 266 -13.68 -10.79 14.67
CA LYS A 266 -13.41 -12.06 15.36
C LYS A 266 -14.08 -13.27 14.70
N GLY A 267 -15.29 -13.08 14.13
CA GLY A 267 -16.03 -14.16 13.46
C GLY A 267 -15.27 -14.74 12.26
N TRP A 268 -14.62 -13.89 11.48
CA TRP A 268 -13.89 -14.25 10.26
C TRP A 268 -12.58 -15.03 10.51
N PHE A 269 -11.90 -14.79 11.64
CA PHE A 269 -10.64 -15.47 11.97
C PHE A 269 -10.80 -16.64 12.96
N SER A 270 -12.02 -16.94 13.40
CA SER A 270 -12.28 -18.01 14.40
C SER A 270 -11.88 -19.41 13.92
N TRP A 271 -11.89 -19.66 12.60
CA TRP A 271 -11.48 -20.94 12.02
C TRP A 271 -9.97 -21.19 12.02
N LEU A 272 -9.16 -20.15 12.24
CA LEU A 272 -7.70 -20.20 12.14
C LEU A 272 -7.07 -20.58 13.49
N ARG A 273 -7.90 -20.61 14.54
CA ARG A 273 -7.51 -20.86 15.93
C ARG A 273 -8.02 -22.21 16.44
N ARG A 274 -8.50 -23.09 15.56
CA ARG A 274 -8.95 -24.44 15.91
C ARG A 274 -7.97 -25.50 15.42
#